data_AF-A0A1H8KDI4-F1
#
_entry.id   AF-A0A1H8KDI4-F1
#
_cell.length_a   1.000
_cell.length_b   1.000
_cell.length_c   1.000
_cell.angle_alpha   90.00
_cell.angle_beta   90.00
_cell.angle_gamma   90.00
#
_symmetry.space_group_name_H-M   'P 1'
#
loop_
_entity.id
_entity.type
_entity.pdbx_description
1 polymer ?
#
loop_
_entity_poly.entity_id
_entity_poly.type
_entity_poly.pdbx_seq_one_letter_code
_entity_poly.pdbx_strand_id
1 'polypeptide(L)'
;MADVTGALHHDFGGKTYTLRLTLGGISKLQGKYGNDLGGLLDGGIEGVPPFGMMIDIIAAALEKGERISADDAADLADDMLTADRSIMEKVMKAAFPDQVGNAQAPKAKT
;
A
#
# COMPACT_ATOMS: atom_id res chain seq x y z
N MET A 1 -3.10 -6.63 12.08
CA MET A 1 -4.22 -5.70 12.44
C MET A 1 -3.76 -4.28 12.11
N ALA A 2 -4.63 -3.41 11.61
CA ALA A 2 -4.27 -2.00 11.41
C ALA A 2 -4.38 -1.24 12.74
N ASP A 3 -3.39 -0.42 13.08
CA ASP A 3 -3.44 0.42 14.29
C ASP A 3 -3.90 1.86 13.98
N VAL A 4 -4.13 2.66 15.04
CA VAL A 4 -4.61 4.05 14.93
C VAL A 4 -3.67 4.96 14.12
N THR A 5 -2.43 4.53 13.87
CA THR A 5 -1.44 5.28 13.09
C THR A 5 -1.47 4.95 11.59
N GLY A 6 -2.37 4.07 11.19
CA GLY A 6 -2.50 3.55 9.82
C GLY A 6 -1.46 2.50 9.47
N ALA A 7 -0.80 1.89 10.47
CA ALA A 7 0.18 0.84 10.25
C ALA A 7 -0.47 -0.54 10.25
N LEU A 8 -0.09 -1.38 9.28
CA LEU A 8 -0.44 -2.79 9.22
C LEU A 8 0.64 -3.61 9.93
N HIS A 9 0.24 -4.37 10.95
CA HIS A 9 1.07 -5.43 11.53
C HIS A 9 0.82 -6.75 10.78
N HIS A 10 1.86 -7.30 10.15
CA HIS A 10 1.80 -8.50 9.29
C HIS A 10 2.88 -9.52 9.70
N ASP A 11 2.50 -10.78 9.87
CA ASP A 11 3.42 -11.85 10.23
C ASP A 11 3.98 -12.52 8.97
N PHE A 12 5.31 -12.59 8.89
CA PHE A 12 6.03 -13.23 7.79
C PHE A 12 7.32 -13.88 8.30
N GLY A 13 7.64 -15.09 7.84
CA GLY A 13 8.89 -15.77 8.24
C GLY A 13 9.10 -15.94 9.76
N GLY A 14 8.01 -16.00 10.55
CA GLY A 14 8.08 -16.09 12.01
C GLY A 14 8.38 -14.77 12.74
N LYS A 15 8.39 -13.64 12.03
CA LYS A 15 8.51 -12.28 12.60
C LYS A 15 7.27 -11.46 12.24
N THR A 16 6.83 -10.59 13.16
CA THR A 16 5.84 -9.55 12.87
C THR A 16 6.54 -8.30 12.32
N TYR A 17 6.07 -7.83 11.17
CA TYR A 17 6.55 -6.62 10.51
C TYR A 17 5.50 -5.52 10.57
N THR A 18 5.97 -4.29 10.73
CA THR A 18 5.17 -3.07 10.70
C THR A 18 5.25 -2.46 9.30
N LEU A 19 4.14 -2.36 8.60
CA LEU A 19 4.03 -1.70 7.30
C LEU A 19 3.27 -0.40 7.47
N ARG A 20 3.92 0.74 7.18
CA ARG A 20 3.31 2.06 7.33
C ARG A 20 3.45 2.89 6.08
N LEU A 21 2.43 2.87 5.24
CA LEU A 21 2.37 3.75 4.07
C LEU A 21 1.98 5.17 4.52
N THR A 22 2.75 6.16 4.08
CA THR A 22 2.54 7.58 4.43
C THR A 22 2.54 8.43 3.17
N LEU A 23 2.10 9.69 3.26
CA LEU A 23 2.15 10.62 2.13
C LEU A 23 3.57 10.81 1.57
N GLY A 24 4.61 10.67 2.39
CA GLY A 24 6.00 10.67 1.90
C GLY A 24 6.37 9.43 1.09
N GLY A 25 5.78 8.27 1.39
CA GLY A 25 5.89 7.08 0.54
C GLY A 25 5.11 7.25 -0.76
N ILE A 26 3.88 7.76 -0.67
CA ILE A 26 3.04 8.07 -1.83
C ILE A 26 3.71 9.08 -2.76
N SER A 27 4.37 10.12 -2.24
CA SER A 27 5.04 11.12 -3.10
C SER A 27 6.21 10.52 -3.88
N LYS A 28 6.99 9.63 -3.27
CA LYS A 28 8.05 8.87 -3.96
C LYS A 28 7.45 8.03 -5.10
N LEU A 29 6.37 7.30 -4.79
CA LEU A 29 5.67 6.45 -5.77
C LEU A 29 5.04 7.28 -6.89
N GLN A 30 4.48 8.45 -6.57
CA GLN A 30 3.91 9.37 -7.55
C GLN A 30 5.00 9.90 -8.49
N GLY A 31 6.20 10.16 -7.98
CA GLY A 31 7.35 10.51 -8.80
C GLY A 31 7.76 9.42 -9.80
N LYS A 32 7.52 8.14 -9.47
CA LYS A 32 7.86 6.99 -10.32
C LYS A 32 6.75 6.60 -11.30
N TYR A 33 5.50 6.59 -10.84
CA TYR A 33 4.34 6.07 -11.58
C TYR A 33 3.37 7.13 -12.08
N GLY A 34 3.51 8.38 -11.65
CA GLY A 34 2.68 9.50 -12.11
C GLY A 34 1.18 9.22 -11.97
N ASN A 35 0.47 9.34 -13.11
CA ASN A 35 -0.99 9.24 -13.16
C ASN A 35 -1.52 7.84 -12.86
N ASP A 36 -0.72 6.78 -13.06
CA ASP A 36 -1.15 5.41 -12.79
C ASP A 36 -1.40 5.21 -11.28
N LEU A 37 -0.55 5.81 -10.43
CA LEU A 37 -0.76 5.78 -8.98
C LEU A 37 -2.02 6.56 -8.58
N GLY A 38 -2.28 7.71 -9.23
CA GLY A 38 -3.50 8.47 -9.00
C GLY A 38 -4.75 7.63 -9.31
N GLY A 39 -4.74 6.93 -10.44
CA GLY A 39 -5.79 5.98 -10.81
C GLY A 39 -5.97 4.88 -9.77
N LEU A 40 -4.89 4.36 -9.17
CA LEU A 40 -4.98 3.33 -8.11
C LEU A 40 -5.70 3.88 -6.88
N LEU A 41 -5.31 5.07 -6.43
CA LEU A 41 -5.83 5.71 -5.22
C LEU A 41 -7.30 6.11 -5.36
N ASP A 42 -7.71 6.50 -6.56
CA ASP A 42 -9.09 6.89 -6.87
C ASP A 42 -9.99 5.70 -7.26
N GLY A 43 -9.45 4.47 -7.24
CA GLY A 43 -10.17 3.25 -7.65
C GLY A 43 -10.46 3.19 -9.14
N GLY A 44 -9.77 3.99 -9.94
CA GLY A 44 -9.90 4.09 -11.40
C GLY A 44 -8.99 3.16 -12.20
N ILE A 45 -8.13 2.34 -11.55
CA ILE A 45 -7.41 1.28 -12.26
C ILE A 45 -8.39 0.14 -12.59
N GLU A 46 -8.61 -0.08 -13.89
CA GLU A 46 -9.25 -1.29 -14.38
C GLU A 46 -8.24 -2.45 -14.35
N GLY A 47 -8.55 -3.50 -13.59
CA GLY A 47 -7.75 -4.72 -13.54
C GLY A 47 -6.68 -4.75 -12.44
N VAL A 48 -5.72 -5.66 -12.61
CA VAL A 48 -4.66 -5.91 -11.63
C VAL A 48 -3.55 -4.86 -11.82
N PRO A 49 -3.17 -4.08 -10.78
CA PRO A 49 -2.07 -3.13 -10.87
C PRO A 49 -0.76 -3.82 -11.31
N PRO A 50 0.19 -3.09 -11.95
CA PRO A 50 1.49 -3.67 -12.27
C PRO A 50 2.19 -4.24 -11.03
N PHE A 51 2.72 -5.46 -11.09
CA PHE A 51 3.35 -6.09 -9.93
C PHE A 51 4.49 -5.26 -9.33
N GLY A 52 5.28 -4.60 -10.18
CA GLY A 52 6.32 -3.68 -9.71
C GLY A 52 5.77 -2.54 -8.85
N MET A 53 4.58 -2.02 -9.18
CA MET A 53 3.91 -1.00 -8.35
C MET A 53 3.45 -1.58 -7.01
N MET A 54 2.93 -2.82 -7.00
CA MET A 54 2.53 -3.48 -5.76
C MET A 54 3.72 -3.68 -4.82
N ILE A 55 4.85 -4.19 -5.35
CA ILE A 55 6.09 -4.39 -4.61
C ILE A 55 6.56 -3.06 -4.03
N ASP A 56 6.62 -2.01 -4.85
CA ASP A 56 7.04 -0.68 -4.43
C ASP A 56 6.17 -0.08 -3.32
N ILE A 57 4.84 -0.29 -3.37
CA ILE A 57 3.92 0.17 -2.31
C ILE A 57 4.25 -0.52 -0.97
N ILE A 58 4.44 -1.84 -1.00
CA ILE A 58 4.76 -2.63 0.19
C ILE A 58 6.15 -2.24 0.71
N ALA A 59 7.14 -2.08 -0.17
CA ALA A 59 8.49 -1.66 0.15
C ALA A 59 8.52 -0.27 0.81
N ALA A 60 7.78 0.70 0.26
CA ALA A 60 7.66 2.03 0.85
C ALA A 60 7.03 2.00 2.25
N ALA A 61 6.09 1.08 2.49
CA ALA A 61 5.49 0.86 3.79
C ALA A 61 6.46 0.19 4.78
N LEU A 62 7.25 -0.79 4.32
CA LEU A 62 8.28 -1.47 5.12
C LEU A 62 9.44 -0.54 5.48
N GLU A 63 9.98 0.22 4.52
CA GLU A 63 11.03 1.22 4.74
C GLU A 63 10.62 2.16 5.89
N LYS A 64 9.37 2.63 5.88
CA LYS A 64 8.88 3.55 6.91
C LYS A 64 8.57 2.87 8.25
N GLY A 65 7.93 1.70 8.22
CA GLY A 65 7.47 1.01 9.42
C GLY A 65 8.60 0.33 10.19
N GLU A 66 9.51 -0.34 9.49
CA GLU A 66 10.65 -1.07 10.07
C GLU A 66 11.94 -0.25 10.10
N ARG A 67 12.01 0.88 9.39
CA ARG A 67 13.23 1.72 9.25
C ARG A 67 14.43 0.95 8.69
N ILE A 68 14.18 0.10 7.69
CA ILE A 68 15.20 -0.65 6.96
C ILE A 68 15.60 0.08 5.67
N SER A 69 16.65 -0.41 5.00
CA SER A 69 17.10 0.15 3.72
C SER A 69 16.07 -0.08 2.62
N ALA A 70 16.15 0.70 1.53
CA ALA A 70 15.25 0.55 0.39
C ALA A 70 15.43 -0.81 -0.30
N ASP A 71 16.66 -1.30 -0.39
CA ASP A 71 16.97 -2.59 -1.02
C ASP A 71 16.41 -3.75 -0.19
N ASP A 72 16.64 -3.75 1.13
CA ASP A 72 16.09 -4.77 2.04
C ASP A 72 14.55 -4.75 2.04
N ALA A 73 13.95 -3.56 1.94
CA ALA A 73 12.51 -3.40 1.87
C ALA A 73 11.92 -3.93 0.56
N ALA A 74 12.63 -3.76 -0.56
CA ALA A 74 12.21 -4.25 -1.87
C ALA A 74 12.23 -5.78 -1.93
N ASP A 75 13.32 -6.40 -1.46
CA ASP A 75 13.44 -7.87 -1.43
C ASP A 75 12.35 -8.48 -0.54
N LEU A 76 12.15 -7.93 0.66
CA LEU A 76 11.12 -8.41 1.58
C LEU A 76 9.70 -8.17 1.05
N ALA A 77 9.47 -7.06 0.34
CA ALA A 77 8.18 -6.78 -0.28
C ALA A 77 7.83 -7.79 -1.38
N ASP A 78 8.81 -8.18 -2.21
CA ASP A 78 8.62 -9.20 -3.24
C ASP A 78 8.28 -10.57 -2.62
N ASP A 79 9.03 -10.98 -1.60
CA ASP A 79 8.79 -12.20 -0.84
C ASP A 79 7.39 -12.22 -0.19
N MET A 80 7.01 -11.12 0.46
CA MET A 80 5.70 -10.98 1.10
C MET A 80 4.55 -10.99 0.10
N LEU A 81 4.68 -10.28 -1.03
CA LEU A 81 3.65 -10.25 -2.06
C LEU A 81 3.49 -11.62 -2.73
N THR A 82 4.60 -12.33 -2.92
CA THR A 82 4.62 -13.70 -3.46
C THR A 82 3.89 -14.66 -2.54
N ALA A 83 4.10 -14.55 -1.22
CA ALA A 83 3.44 -15.39 -0.23
C ALA A 83 1.96 -15.00 0.02
N ASP A 84 1.65 -13.70 0.01
CA ASP A 84 0.31 -13.16 0.23
C ASP A 84 0.01 -12.01 -0.74
N ARG A 85 -0.62 -12.34 -1.87
CA ARG A 85 -1.04 -11.36 -2.89
C ARG A 85 -2.01 -10.29 -2.36
N SER A 86 -2.69 -10.55 -1.25
CA SER A 86 -3.64 -9.60 -0.64
C SER A 86 -2.97 -8.56 0.26
N ILE A 87 -1.66 -8.67 0.50
CA ILE A 87 -0.94 -7.75 1.41
C ILE A 87 -1.01 -6.30 0.94
N MET A 88 -0.96 -6.04 -0.37
CA MET A 88 -1.08 -4.70 -0.93
C MET A 88 -2.42 -4.06 -0.54
N GLU A 89 -3.53 -4.77 -0.73
CA GLU A 89 -4.86 -4.30 -0.36
C GLU A 89 -4.96 -4.03 1.16
N LYS A 90 -4.35 -4.90 1.98
CA LYS A 90 -4.31 -4.73 3.44
C LYS A 90 -3.52 -3.49 3.85
N VAL A 91 -2.38 -3.22 3.20
CA VAL A 91 -1.57 -2.01 3.43
C VAL A 91 -2.35 -0.76 3.04
N MET A 92 -2.98 -0.76 1.86
CA MET A 92 -3.79 0.35 1.39
C MET A 92 -4.98 0.63 2.31
N LYS A 93 -5.69 -0.42 2.75
CA LYS A 93 -6.81 -0.30 3.69
C LYS A 93 -6.35 0.18 5.07
N ALA A 94 -5.17 -0.21 5.53
CA ALA A 94 -4.60 0.28 6.78
C ALA A 94 -4.24 1.77 6.69
N ALA A 95 -3.65 2.19 5.57
CA ALA A 95 -3.20 3.56 5.36
C ALA A 95 -4.37 4.54 5.09
N PHE A 96 -5.40 4.07 4.39
CA PHE A 96 -6.56 4.86 3.95
C PHE A 96 -7.88 4.14 4.28
N PRO A 97 -8.24 4.02 5.56
CA PRO A 97 -9.42 3.26 5.98
C PRO A 97 -10.73 3.78 5.36
N ASP A 98 -10.82 5.08 5.07
CA ASP A 98 -12.03 5.74 4.52
C ASP A 98 -12.17 5.59 3.00
N GLN A 99 -11.09 5.24 2.28
CA GLN A 99 -11.13 5.06 0.81
C GLN A 99 -11.65 3.68 0.41
N VAL A 100 -11.54 2.67 1.27
CA VAL A 100 -11.96 1.28 0.99
C VAL A 100 -13.43 1.02 1.42
N GLY A 101 -14.20 2.07 1.75
CA GLY A 101 -15.54 1.95 2.32
C GLY A 101 -16.64 2.86 1.77
N ASN A 102 -16.32 3.89 0.96
CA ASN A 102 -17.34 4.77 0.39
C ASN A 102 -17.63 4.42 -1.07
N ALA A 103 -18.61 3.52 -1.26
CA ALA A 103 -19.43 3.55 -2.45
C ALA A 103 -19.93 5.00 -2.66
N GLN A 104 -19.76 5.50 -3.89
CA GLN A 104 -20.15 6.82 -4.38
C GLN A 104 -21.19 7.54 -3.52
N ALA A 105 -20.85 8.74 -3.04
CA ALA A 105 -21.84 9.67 -2.56
C ALA A 105 -22.90 9.87 -3.66
N PRO A 106 -24.20 9.67 -3.39
CA PRO A 106 -25.22 9.85 -4.40
C PRO A 106 -25.17 11.29 -4.90
N LYS A 107 -24.99 11.47 -6.21
CA LYS A 107 -25.05 12.77 -6.86
C LYS A 107 -26.35 13.45 -6.42
N ALA A 108 -26.24 14.59 -5.76
CA ALA A 108 -27.38 15.44 -5.46
C ALA A 108 -28.08 15.75 -6.79
N LYS A 109 -29.36 15.38 -6.89
CA LYS A 109 -30.20 15.75 -8.03
C LYS A 109 -30.39 17.26 -7.99
N THR A 110 -29.83 17.95 -8.99
CA THR A 110 -30.27 19.29 -9.38
C THR A 110 -31.56 19.23 -10.17
#